data_AF-L9X431-F1
#
_entry.id   AF-L9X431-F1
#
_cell.length_a   1.000
_cell.length_b   1.000
_cell.length_c   1.000
_cell.angle_alpha   90.00
_cell.angle_beta   90.00
_cell.angle_gamma   90.00
#
_symmetry.space_group_name_H-M   'P 1'
#
loop_
_entity.id
_entity.type
_entity.pdbx_description
1 polymer ?
#
loop_
_entity_poly.entity_id
_entity_poly.type
_entity_poly.pdbx_seq_one_letter_code
_entity_poly.pdbx_strand_id
1 'polypeptide(L)'
;MGIRLDDVNRRIIHALMQDARNTSAPTIAEDVGVSPATIRNRIDQLENAGVIRGYHANVDFEAADEMLTTLYTATAPIEERPRLAQQARTIPGVVNVREFVAGEKNLHVLATGPDVEALNDVARELTKLGLEIDDEKLVRTEQFQAYHAFGPEETHQQFSDYISLAGGNEVVEITVDDDAPIVGKSLERADDEGLLEDDTLVVSIERTDDVLTPTGSTEVRAGDILTVLSRSDFDESALRAFEGVGN
;
A
#
# COMPACT_ATOMS: atom_id res chain seq x y z
N MET A 1 11.15 27.03 12.67
CA MET A 1 12.01 26.08 13.41
C MET A 1 11.47 24.69 13.12
N GLY A 2 12.24 23.84 12.45
CA GLY A 2 11.74 22.54 11.95
C GLY A 2 11.39 21.61 13.11
N ILE A 3 10.24 20.95 13.02
CA ILE A 3 9.87 19.90 13.98
C ILE A 3 10.87 18.74 13.85
N ARG A 4 11.35 18.20 14.98
CA ARG A 4 12.23 17.04 14.99
C ARG A 4 11.38 15.79 14.82
N LEU A 5 11.70 14.94 13.83
CA LEU A 5 11.11 13.61 13.70
C LEU A 5 11.87 12.62 14.60
N ASP A 6 11.52 12.61 15.88
CA ASP A 6 11.88 11.53 16.81
C ASP A 6 10.97 10.30 16.59
N ASP A 7 11.27 9.20 17.26
CA ASP A 7 10.56 7.92 17.01
C ASP A 7 9.08 8.00 17.39
N VAL A 8 8.71 8.81 18.38
CA VAL A 8 7.32 9.09 18.72
C VAL A 8 6.61 9.80 17.57
N ASN A 9 7.21 10.86 17.00
CA ASN A 9 6.61 11.57 15.86
C ASN A 9 6.52 10.68 14.61
N ARG A 10 7.51 9.82 14.37
CA ARG A 10 7.45 8.82 13.29
C ARG A 10 6.28 7.87 13.50
N ARG A 11 6.13 7.28 14.69
CA ARG A 11 5.04 6.35 14.99
C ARG A 11 3.65 7.01 14.85
N ILE A 12 3.52 8.26 15.29
CA ILE A 12 2.29 9.05 15.08
C ILE A 12 1.97 9.14 13.59
N ILE A 13 2.94 9.54 12.76
CA ILE A 13 2.73 9.67 11.31
C ILE A 13 2.34 8.32 10.71
N HIS A 14 3.04 7.24 11.05
CA HIS A 14 2.75 5.90 10.57
C HIS A 14 1.31 5.47 10.90
N ALA A 15 0.90 5.62 12.17
CA ALA A 15 -0.44 5.21 12.61
C ALA A 15 -1.54 6.02 11.91
N LEU A 16 -1.33 7.33 11.73
CA LEU A 16 -2.28 8.19 11.01
C LEU A 16 -2.33 7.92 9.50
N MET A 17 -1.21 7.50 8.89
CA MET A 17 -1.20 7.05 7.49
C MET A 17 -2.01 5.76 7.29
N GLN A 18 -2.04 4.86 8.27
CA GLN A 18 -2.81 3.62 8.23
C GLN A 18 -4.32 3.89 8.37
N ASP A 19 -4.74 4.54 9.45
CA ASP A 19 -6.15 4.86 9.68
C ASP A 19 -6.31 6.08 10.59
N ALA A 20 -6.21 7.29 10.03
CA ALA A 20 -6.40 8.52 10.78
C ALA A 20 -7.80 8.68 11.40
N ARG A 21 -8.83 7.99 10.87
CA ARG A 21 -10.21 8.16 11.35
C ARG A 21 -10.45 7.41 12.64
N ASN A 22 -9.89 6.20 12.77
CA ASN A 22 -10.10 5.33 13.92
C ASN A 22 -8.90 5.29 14.87
N THR A 23 -7.73 5.77 14.45
CA THR A 23 -6.56 5.85 15.33
C THR A 23 -6.72 6.96 16.37
N SER A 24 -6.80 6.57 17.64
CA SER A 24 -6.95 7.51 18.75
C SER A 24 -5.62 7.85 19.42
N ALA A 25 -5.52 9.05 20.00
CA ALA A 25 -4.34 9.45 20.77
C ALA A 25 -4.00 8.50 21.94
N PRO A 26 -4.98 7.93 22.68
CA PRO A 26 -4.72 6.85 23.63
C PRO A 26 -4.06 5.61 23.01
N THR A 27 -4.54 5.15 21.86
CA THR A 27 -3.97 3.98 21.16
C THR A 27 -2.49 4.20 20.84
N ILE A 28 -2.16 5.33 20.20
CA ILE A 28 -0.76 5.64 19.88
C ILE A 28 0.09 5.81 21.16
N ALA A 29 -0.50 6.36 22.21
CA ALA A 29 0.19 6.59 23.48
C ALA A 29 0.58 5.29 24.19
N GLU A 30 -0.29 4.28 24.15
CA GLU A 30 -0.01 2.93 24.64
C GLU A 30 1.14 2.29 23.86
N ASP A 31 1.11 2.36 22.53
CA ASP A 31 2.13 1.78 21.65
C ASP A 31 3.55 2.35 21.87
N VAL A 32 3.66 3.64 22.19
CA VAL A 32 4.96 4.33 22.32
C VAL A 32 5.35 4.67 23.77
N GLY A 33 4.52 4.29 24.75
CA GLY A 33 4.82 4.50 26.17
C GLY A 33 4.82 5.97 26.63
N VAL A 34 3.91 6.80 26.11
CA VAL A 34 3.76 8.21 26.53
C VAL A 34 2.33 8.52 26.96
N SER A 35 2.05 9.76 27.39
CA SER A 35 0.68 10.14 27.74
C SER A 35 -0.16 10.51 26.50
N PRO A 36 -1.48 10.25 26.49
CA PRO A 36 -2.36 10.66 25.39
C PRO A 36 -2.35 12.18 25.15
N ALA A 37 -2.13 12.99 26.19
CA ALA A 37 -1.97 14.44 26.06
C ALA A 37 -0.70 14.82 25.29
N THR A 38 0.38 14.07 25.45
CA THR A 38 1.63 14.25 24.69
C THR A 38 1.41 13.96 23.21
N ILE A 39 0.70 12.88 22.88
CA ILE A 39 0.36 12.54 21.49
C ILE A 39 -0.45 13.64 20.82
N ARG A 40 -1.53 14.12 21.45
CA ARG A 40 -2.35 15.21 20.88
C ARG A 40 -1.52 16.44 20.56
N ASN A 41 -0.70 16.89 21.52
CA ASN A 41 0.18 18.03 21.33
C ASN A 41 1.17 17.81 20.16
N ARG A 42 1.71 16.60 20.01
CA ARG A 42 2.60 16.27 18.89
C ARG A 42 1.89 16.26 17.55
N ILE A 43 0.66 15.73 17.48
CA ILE A 43 -0.19 15.81 16.27
C ILE A 43 -0.41 17.28 15.90
N ASP A 44 -0.83 18.12 16.85
CA ASP A 44 -1.04 19.56 16.62
C ASP A 44 0.25 20.22 16.11
N GLN A 45 1.42 19.87 16.66
CA GLN A 45 2.70 20.39 16.20
C GLN A 45 3.05 19.93 14.77
N LEU A 46 2.80 18.67 14.43
CA LEU A 46 3.04 18.10 13.10
C LEU A 46 2.14 18.76 12.04
N GLU A 47 0.89 19.02 12.38
CA GLU A 47 -0.07 19.74 11.53
C GLU A 47 0.34 21.20 11.35
N ASN A 48 0.62 21.92 12.45
CA ASN A 48 1.05 23.32 12.41
C ASN A 48 2.38 23.51 11.66
N ALA A 49 3.26 22.51 11.69
CA ALA A 49 4.51 22.50 10.94
C ALA A 49 4.33 22.10 9.46
N GLY A 50 3.14 21.70 9.04
CA GLY A 50 2.84 21.25 7.67
C GLY A 50 3.45 19.90 7.30
N VAL A 51 3.88 19.12 8.31
CA VAL A 51 4.34 17.73 8.11
C VAL A 51 3.14 16.86 7.81
N ILE A 52 2.08 16.98 8.62
CA ILE A 52 0.75 16.45 8.28
C ILE A 52 0.01 17.58 7.56
N ARG A 53 -0.35 17.35 6.30
CA ARG A 53 -0.98 18.37 5.44
C ARG A 53 -2.50 18.28 5.40
N GLY A 54 -3.05 17.15 5.82
CA GLY A 54 -4.48 16.90 5.81
C GLY A 54 -4.79 15.41 5.96
N TYR A 55 -6.08 15.14 6.18
CA TYR A 55 -6.64 13.80 6.24
C TYR A 55 -7.67 13.70 5.14
N HIS A 56 -7.49 12.73 4.25
CA HIS A 56 -8.34 12.55 3.08
C HIS A 56 -8.85 11.12 3.06
N ALA A 57 -10.14 10.95 2.79
CA ALA A 57 -10.66 9.63 2.46
C ALA A 57 -10.10 9.23 1.08
N ASN A 58 -9.58 8.02 0.99
CA ASN A 58 -9.34 7.38 -0.30
C ASN A 58 -10.68 6.80 -0.79
N VAL A 59 -11.17 7.25 -1.93
CA VAL A 59 -12.51 6.92 -2.43
C VAL A 59 -12.36 6.20 -3.76
N ASP A 60 -12.93 4.99 -3.83
CA ASP A 60 -13.15 4.29 -5.08
C ASP A 60 -14.43 4.84 -5.73
N PHE A 61 -14.27 5.71 -6.74
CA PHE A 61 -15.38 6.34 -7.44
C PHE A 61 -16.09 5.39 -8.40
N GLU A 62 -15.42 4.33 -8.89
CA GLU A 62 -16.04 3.30 -9.71
C GLU A 62 -17.00 2.48 -8.84
N ALA A 63 -16.56 2.04 -7.67
CA ALA A 63 -17.42 1.31 -6.73
C ALA A 63 -18.53 2.19 -6.12
N ALA A 64 -18.30 3.49 -5.97
CA ALA A 64 -19.27 4.40 -5.36
C ALA A 64 -20.44 4.78 -6.27
N ASP A 65 -20.18 5.05 -7.57
CA ASP A 65 -21.19 5.52 -8.52
C ASP A 65 -20.81 5.26 -9.99
N GLU A 66 -20.11 4.15 -10.26
CA GLU A 66 -19.67 3.71 -11.60
C GLU A 66 -18.87 4.78 -12.38
N MET A 67 -18.23 5.71 -11.68
CA MET A 67 -17.54 6.83 -12.31
C MET A 67 -16.18 6.40 -12.88
N LEU A 68 -15.79 7.05 -13.98
CA LEU A 68 -14.50 6.89 -14.61
C LEU A 68 -13.48 7.84 -13.98
N THR A 69 -12.30 7.33 -13.62
CA THR A 69 -11.18 8.13 -13.15
C THR A 69 -10.08 8.21 -14.20
N THR A 70 -9.63 9.41 -14.54
CA THR A 70 -8.56 9.66 -15.52
C THR A 70 -7.45 10.53 -14.94
N LEU A 71 -6.22 10.11 -15.19
CA LEU A 71 -5.01 10.89 -14.94
C LEU A 71 -4.58 11.60 -16.23
N TYR A 72 -4.67 12.93 -16.22
CA TYR A 72 -4.09 13.78 -17.24
C TYR A 72 -2.65 14.12 -16.86
N THR A 73 -1.72 13.79 -17.75
CA THR A 73 -0.34 14.30 -17.68
C THR A 73 -0.27 15.54 -18.55
N ALA A 74 0.14 16.67 -17.98
CA ALA A 74 0.15 17.93 -18.67
C ALA A 74 1.45 18.72 -18.44
N THR A 75 1.72 19.64 -19.35
CA THR A 75 2.83 20.57 -19.30
C THR A 75 2.31 21.99 -19.08
N ALA A 76 2.85 22.64 -18.05
CA ALA A 76 2.70 24.07 -17.81
C ALA A 76 4.04 24.80 -17.95
N PRO A 77 4.06 26.08 -18.38
CA PRO A 77 5.23 26.93 -18.24
C PRO A 77 5.65 27.04 -16.77
N ILE A 78 6.95 26.90 -16.49
CA ILE A 78 7.49 26.80 -15.12
C ILE A 78 7.05 27.97 -14.23
N GLU A 79 7.06 29.19 -14.76
CA GLU A 79 6.68 30.39 -13.99
C GLU A 79 5.18 30.48 -13.68
N GLU A 80 4.34 29.86 -14.51
CA GLU A 80 2.89 29.89 -14.36
C GLU A 80 2.35 28.64 -13.66
N ARG A 81 3.14 27.57 -13.57
CA ARG A 81 2.72 26.26 -13.05
C ARG A 81 1.99 26.33 -11.71
N PRO A 82 2.46 27.06 -10.67
CA PRO A 82 1.73 27.11 -9.39
C PRO A 82 0.34 27.75 -9.53
N ARG A 83 0.22 28.79 -10.37
CA ARG A 83 -1.05 29.48 -10.65
C ARG A 83 -1.99 28.55 -11.42
N LEU A 84 -1.49 27.90 -12.47
CA LEU A 84 -2.27 26.99 -13.31
C LEU A 84 -2.71 25.75 -12.55
N ALA A 85 -1.86 25.18 -11.69
CA ALA A 85 -2.21 24.08 -10.80
C ALA A 85 -3.35 24.46 -9.85
N GLN A 86 -3.32 25.67 -9.27
CA GLN A 86 -4.39 26.15 -8.41
C GLN A 86 -5.70 26.35 -9.18
N GLN A 87 -5.65 26.83 -10.42
CA GLN A 87 -6.84 26.98 -11.27
C GLN A 87 -7.40 25.63 -11.71
N ALA A 88 -6.54 24.68 -12.10
CA ALA A 88 -6.94 23.32 -12.48
C ALA A 88 -7.73 22.62 -11.36
N ARG A 89 -7.33 22.83 -10.10
CA ARG A 89 -8.05 22.30 -8.92
C ARG A 89 -9.50 22.81 -8.78
N THR A 90 -9.87 23.89 -9.46
CA THR A 90 -11.24 24.45 -9.40
C THR A 90 -12.16 23.91 -10.48
N ILE A 91 -11.62 23.13 -11.44
CA ILE A 91 -12.40 22.51 -12.50
C ILE A 91 -13.26 21.39 -11.88
N PRO A 92 -14.59 21.37 -12.13
CA PRO A 92 -15.46 20.29 -11.67
C PRO A 92 -14.95 18.92 -12.15
N GLY A 93 -14.95 17.94 -11.25
CA GLY A 93 -14.41 16.59 -11.51
C GLY A 93 -12.93 16.43 -11.17
N VAL A 94 -12.14 17.51 -11.06
CA VAL A 94 -10.74 17.41 -10.63
C VAL A 94 -10.67 17.15 -9.12
N VAL A 95 -10.06 16.03 -8.74
CA VAL A 95 -9.93 15.59 -7.34
C VAL A 95 -8.50 15.69 -6.81
N ASN A 96 -7.50 15.73 -7.69
CA ASN A 96 -6.10 15.89 -7.29
C ASN A 96 -5.27 16.62 -8.36
N VAL A 97 -4.34 17.47 -7.93
CA VAL A 97 -3.33 18.07 -8.80
C VAL A 97 -1.96 17.93 -8.14
N ARG A 98 -0.99 17.36 -8.85
CA ARG A 98 0.40 17.18 -8.39
C ARG A 98 1.35 17.95 -9.33
N GLU A 99 2.27 18.67 -8.73
CA GLU A 99 3.31 19.43 -9.45
C GLU A 99 4.65 18.69 -9.37
N PHE A 100 5.36 18.63 -10.50
CA PHE A 100 6.72 18.07 -10.58
C PHE A 100 7.75 19.18 -10.82
N VAL A 101 8.96 19.00 -10.33
CA VAL A 101 9.98 20.07 -10.32
C VAL A 101 10.48 20.41 -11.73
N ALA A 102 10.68 19.43 -12.61
CA ALA A 102 11.44 19.61 -13.85
C ALA A 102 10.61 19.36 -15.13
N GLY A 103 10.96 20.11 -16.18
CA GLY A 103 10.70 19.76 -17.58
C GLY A 103 9.26 19.85 -18.05
N GLU A 104 8.99 19.13 -19.15
CA GLU A 104 7.67 18.78 -19.67
C GLU A 104 7.01 17.73 -18.77
N LYS A 105 5.71 17.48 -18.95
CA LYS A 105 4.91 16.55 -18.14
C LYS A 105 4.98 16.88 -16.65
N ASN A 106 4.93 18.16 -16.34
CA ASN A 106 5.21 18.70 -15.01
C ASN A 106 3.97 18.90 -14.13
N LEU A 107 2.81 18.48 -14.61
CA LEU A 107 1.56 18.41 -13.87
C LEU A 107 0.87 17.06 -14.07
N HIS A 108 0.39 16.50 -12.97
CA HIS A 108 -0.59 15.42 -12.98
C HIS A 108 -1.92 15.96 -12.46
N VAL A 109 -2.99 15.76 -13.21
CA VAL A 109 -4.35 16.11 -12.80
C VAL A 109 -5.19 14.84 -12.79
N LEU A 110 -5.66 14.43 -11.61
CA LEU A 110 -6.58 13.32 -11.45
C LEU A 110 -8.00 13.88 -11.46
N ALA A 111 -8.84 13.37 -12.35
CA ALA A 111 -10.24 13.74 -12.43
C ALA A 111 -11.15 12.51 -12.48
N THR A 112 -12.35 12.68 -11.96
CA THR A 112 -13.43 11.68 -11.98
C THR A 112 -14.68 12.27 -12.64
N GLY A 113 -15.43 11.43 -13.34
CA GLY A 113 -16.67 11.82 -14.01
C GLY A 113 -17.56 10.61 -14.31
N PRO A 114 -18.88 10.82 -14.47
CA PRO A 114 -19.83 9.74 -14.72
C PRO A 114 -19.64 9.06 -16.09
N ASP A 115 -19.00 9.75 -17.03
CA ASP A 115 -18.77 9.26 -18.38
C ASP A 115 -17.57 9.94 -19.05
N VAL A 116 -17.26 9.48 -20.26
CA VAL A 116 -16.17 9.99 -21.09
C VAL A 116 -16.43 11.44 -21.52
N GLU A 117 -17.68 11.90 -21.62
CA GLU A 117 -18.00 13.27 -22.03
C GLU A 117 -17.63 14.27 -20.93
N ALA A 118 -17.96 13.97 -19.68
CA ALA A 118 -17.57 14.76 -18.52
C ALA A 118 -16.05 14.86 -18.36
N LEU A 119 -15.32 13.77 -18.62
CA LEU A 119 -13.86 13.77 -18.62
C LEU A 119 -13.28 14.62 -19.76
N ASN A 120 -13.85 14.53 -20.96
CA ASN A 120 -13.48 15.40 -22.07
C ASN A 120 -13.74 16.89 -21.77
N ASP A 121 -14.77 17.23 -20.98
CA ASP A 121 -14.99 18.59 -20.50
C ASP A 121 -13.84 19.05 -19.60
N VAL A 122 -13.35 18.20 -18.70
CA VAL A 122 -12.15 18.50 -17.89
C VAL A 122 -10.94 18.77 -18.79
N ALA A 123 -10.67 17.90 -19.77
CA ALA A 123 -9.57 18.08 -20.71
C ALA A 123 -9.65 19.42 -21.47
N ARG A 124 -10.87 19.80 -21.91
CA ARG A 124 -11.14 21.09 -22.55
C ARG A 124 -10.84 22.27 -21.63
N GLU A 125 -11.30 22.21 -20.37
CA GLU A 125 -11.05 23.28 -19.39
C GLU A 125 -9.55 23.41 -19.05
N LEU A 126 -8.84 22.29 -18.88
CA LEU A 126 -7.38 22.31 -18.69
C LEU A 126 -6.66 22.99 -19.86
N THR A 127 -7.04 22.65 -21.10
CA THR A 127 -6.49 23.28 -22.30
C THR A 127 -6.80 24.79 -22.36
N LYS A 128 -8.01 25.20 -21.96
CA LYS A 128 -8.39 26.63 -21.89
C LYS A 128 -7.57 27.43 -20.88
N LEU A 129 -7.10 26.80 -19.81
CA LEU A 129 -6.18 27.42 -18.85
C LEU A 129 -4.78 27.64 -19.44
N GLY A 130 -4.45 27.00 -20.57
CA GLY A 130 -3.14 27.05 -21.20
C GLY A 130 -2.24 25.87 -20.84
N LEU A 131 -2.81 24.78 -20.32
CA LEU A 131 -2.10 23.52 -20.10
C LEU A 131 -2.05 22.73 -21.41
N GLU A 132 -0.89 22.20 -21.75
CA GLU A 132 -0.74 21.23 -22.84
C GLU A 132 -0.93 19.82 -22.27
N ILE A 133 -1.92 19.08 -22.74
CA ILE A 133 -2.16 17.69 -22.30
C ILE A 133 -1.26 16.77 -23.12
N ASP A 134 -0.34 16.09 -22.44
CA ASP A 134 0.64 15.19 -23.04
C ASP A 134 0.13 13.73 -23.12
N ASP A 135 -0.68 13.32 -22.15
CA ASP A 135 -1.16 11.93 -22.01
C ASP A 135 -2.42 11.87 -21.14
N GLU A 136 -3.28 10.88 -21.40
CA GLU A 136 -4.52 10.62 -20.66
C GLU A 136 -4.60 9.12 -20.33
N LYS A 137 -4.67 8.78 -19.05
CA LYS A 137 -4.71 7.38 -18.59
C LYS A 137 -5.92 7.12 -17.72
N LEU A 138 -6.74 6.15 -18.11
CA LEU A 138 -7.80 5.65 -17.25
C LEU A 138 -7.19 4.90 -16.07
N VAL A 139 -7.53 5.31 -14.85
CA VAL A 139 -7.05 4.71 -13.61
C VAL A 139 -8.06 3.66 -13.17
N ARG A 140 -7.59 2.41 -13.04
CA ARG A 140 -8.42 1.29 -12.55
C ARG A 140 -8.28 1.08 -11.05
N THR A 141 -7.07 1.23 -10.52
CA THR A 141 -6.80 0.95 -9.10
C THR A 141 -5.64 1.83 -8.63
N GLU A 142 -5.76 2.39 -7.43
CA GLU A 142 -4.69 3.12 -6.74
C GLU A 142 -4.51 2.47 -5.35
N GLN A 143 -3.26 2.22 -4.97
CA GLN A 143 -2.89 1.54 -3.72
C GLN A 143 -2.08 2.49 -2.85
N PHE A 144 -2.29 2.43 -1.53
CA PHE A 144 -1.62 3.28 -0.55
C PHE A 144 -1.13 2.45 0.62
N GLN A 145 0.00 2.83 1.19
CA GLN A 145 0.56 2.20 2.38
C GLN A 145 1.21 3.24 3.28
N ALA A 146 1.24 2.98 4.58
CA ALA A 146 2.05 3.77 5.49
C ALA A 146 3.54 3.56 5.22
N TYR A 147 4.34 4.59 5.50
CA TYR A 147 5.78 4.50 5.29
C TYR A 147 6.42 3.59 6.35
N HIS A 148 6.79 2.38 5.93
CA HIS A 148 7.34 1.30 6.77
C HIS A 148 8.38 1.76 7.79
N ALA A 149 9.35 2.59 7.40
CA ALA A 149 10.46 2.96 8.30
C ALA A 149 10.02 3.85 9.48
N PHE A 150 8.76 4.30 9.50
CA PHE A 150 8.13 4.98 10.64
C PHE A 150 7.28 4.02 11.51
N GLY A 151 7.18 2.77 11.09
CA GLY A 151 6.58 1.65 11.80
C GLY A 151 7.37 1.22 13.03
N PRO A 152 6.94 0.16 13.75
CA PRO A 152 7.75 -0.43 14.80
C PRO A 152 8.95 -1.17 14.17
N GLU A 153 10.09 -1.26 14.87
CA GLU A 153 11.30 -1.93 14.35
C GLU A 153 11.08 -3.43 14.02
N GLU A 154 10.02 -4.02 14.57
CA GLU A 154 9.66 -5.43 14.40
C GLU A 154 9.01 -5.75 13.04
N THR A 155 8.75 -4.77 12.19
CA THR A 155 8.32 -5.06 10.81
C THR A 155 9.53 -5.20 9.90
N HIS A 156 10.37 -6.22 10.12
CA HIS A 156 11.13 -6.75 9.00
C HIS A 156 10.07 -7.24 8.00
N GLN A 157 10.09 -6.64 6.81
CA GLN A 157 9.30 -6.95 5.62
C GLN A 157 8.43 -8.21 5.74
N GLN A 158 7.14 -8.04 6.06
CA GLN A 158 6.14 -8.85 5.38
C GLN A 158 6.25 -8.41 3.92
N PHE A 159 6.80 -9.28 3.07
CA PHE A 159 6.72 -9.05 1.64
C PHE A 159 5.23 -9.03 1.32
N SER A 160 4.71 -7.90 0.84
CA SER A 160 3.30 -7.84 0.45
C SER A 160 3.06 -8.93 -0.60
N ASP A 161 2.17 -9.85 -0.25
CA ASP A 161 1.38 -10.74 -1.09
C ASP A 161 1.63 -10.54 -2.59
N TYR A 162 2.34 -11.49 -3.20
CA TYR A 162 2.65 -11.66 -4.62
C TYR A 162 3.80 -10.82 -5.19
N ILE A 163 4.95 -11.48 -5.38
CA ILE A 163 5.97 -11.04 -6.35
C ILE A 163 5.96 -12.01 -7.53
N SER A 164 5.44 -11.57 -8.68
CA SER A 164 5.69 -12.27 -9.95
C SER A 164 7.15 -12.05 -10.38
N LEU A 165 7.95 -13.10 -10.33
CA LEU A 165 9.32 -13.11 -10.83
C LEU A 165 9.33 -13.37 -12.35
N ALA A 166 10.31 -12.81 -13.05
CA ALA A 166 10.47 -13.06 -14.49
C ALA A 166 10.59 -14.57 -14.76
N GLY A 167 9.67 -15.11 -15.57
CA GLY A 167 9.61 -16.54 -15.89
C GLY A 167 8.33 -17.25 -15.41
N GLY A 168 7.37 -16.54 -14.80
CA GLY A 168 6.11 -17.13 -14.34
C GLY A 168 6.19 -17.75 -12.95
N ASN A 169 7.26 -17.48 -12.20
CA ASN A 169 7.35 -17.93 -10.82
C ASN A 169 6.71 -16.87 -9.91
N GLU A 170 5.95 -17.33 -8.94
CA GLU A 170 5.30 -16.48 -7.94
C GLU A 170 5.92 -16.75 -6.57
N VAL A 171 6.12 -15.69 -5.79
CA VAL A 171 6.53 -15.78 -4.39
C VAL A 171 5.42 -15.22 -3.53
N VAL A 172 4.99 -16.00 -2.54
CA VAL A 172 3.98 -15.63 -1.56
C VAL A 172 4.51 -15.90 -0.16
N GLU A 173 4.08 -15.08 0.79
CA GLU A 173 4.35 -15.26 2.21
C GLU A 173 3.05 -15.73 2.88
N ILE A 174 3.08 -16.85 3.57
CA ILE A 174 1.89 -17.49 4.13
C ILE A 174 2.10 -17.72 5.62
N THR A 175 1.13 -17.33 6.43
CA THR A 175 1.08 -17.69 7.86
C THR A 175 0.39 -19.04 8.00
N VAL A 176 1.01 -19.98 8.72
CA VAL A 176 0.45 -21.32 8.92
C VAL A 176 -0.61 -21.27 10.03
N ASP A 177 -1.85 -21.60 9.68
CA ASP A 177 -2.95 -21.69 10.64
C ASP A 177 -2.74 -22.82 11.67
N ASP A 178 -3.36 -22.68 12.85
CA ASP A 178 -3.24 -23.65 13.95
C ASP A 178 -3.71 -25.07 13.55
N ASP A 179 -4.69 -25.19 12.66
CA ASP A 179 -5.28 -26.43 12.18
C ASP A 179 -4.86 -26.82 10.75
N ALA A 180 -3.88 -26.11 10.18
CA ALA A 180 -3.43 -26.38 8.83
C ALA A 180 -2.88 -27.81 8.67
N PRO A 181 -3.18 -28.52 7.56
CA PRO A 181 -2.76 -29.90 7.35
C PRO A 181 -1.26 -30.14 7.47
N ILE A 182 -0.43 -29.14 7.19
CA ILE A 182 1.04 -29.24 7.25
C ILE A 182 1.61 -29.20 8.68
N VAL A 183 0.84 -28.72 9.67
CA VAL A 183 1.33 -28.52 11.05
C VAL A 183 1.81 -29.85 11.66
N GLY A 184 3.01 -29.83 12.24
CA GLY A 184 3.64 -30.98 12.88
C GLY A 184 4.24 -32.01 11.91
N LYS A 185 4.28 -31.70 10.60
CA LYS A 185 4.94 -32.52 9.57
C LYS A 185 6.26 -31.89 9.17
N SER A 186 7.22 -32.73 8.77
CA SER A 186 8.39 -32.23 8.05
C SER A 186 8.03 -31.92 6.60
N LEU A 187 8.77 -31.03 5.94
CA LEU A 187 8.53 -30.69 4.54
C LEU A 187 8.59 -31.91 3.62
N GLU A 188 9.55 -32.82 3.84
CA GLU A 188 9.66 -34.09 3.11
C GLU A 188 8.41 -34.97 3.31
N ARG A 189 7.88 -35.01 4.53
CA ARG A 189 6.68 -35.78 4.83
C ARG A 189 5.42 -35.13 4.22
N ALA A 190 5.37 -33.81 4.19
CA ALA A 190 4.26 -33.08 3.57
C ALA A 190 4.24 -33.29 2.05
N ASP A 191 5.41 -33.30 1.42
CA ASP A 191 5.61 -33.66 0.02
C ASP A 191 5.19 -35.11 -0.27
N ASP A 192 5.70 -36.08 0.51
CA ASP A 192 5.35 -37.51 0.37
C ASP A 192 3.85 -37.79 0.54
N GLU A 193 3.17 -37.01 1.40
CA GLU A 193 1.72 -37.12 1.63
C GLU A 193 0.88 -36.32 0.61
N GLY A 194 1.53 -35.65 -0.36
CA GLY A 194 0.89 -34.88 -1.42
C GLY A 194 0.20 -33.61 -0.92
N LEU A 195 0.66 -33.04 0.19
CA LEU A 195 0.18 -31.76 0.70
C LEU A 195 0.83 -30.58 -0.04
N LEU A 196 2.07 -30.73 -0.50
CA LEU A 196 2.76 -29.74 -1.32
C LEU A 196 2.62 -30.13 -2.80
N GLU A 197 2.35 -29.17 -3.67
CA GLU A 197 2.35 -29.41 -5.11
C GLU A 197 3.80 -29.53 -5.63
N ASP A 198 4.03 -30.32 -6.69
CA ASP A 198 5.38 -30.66 -7.21
C ASP A 198 6.26 -29.45 -7.55
N ASP A 199 5.65 -28.29 -7.86
CA ASP A 199 6.34 -27.04 -8.21
C ASP A 199 6.45 -26.04 -7.04
N THR A 200 6.07 -26.47 -5.82
CA THR A 200 6.10 -25.66 -4.60
C THR A 200 7.43 -25.82 -3.87
N LEU A 201 8.12 -24.70 -3.61
CA LEU A 201 9.35 -24.67 -2.82
C LEU A 201 9.21 -23.73 -1.63
N VAL A 202 9.35 -24.26 -0.42
CA VAL A 202 9.47 -23.44 0.79
C VAL A 202 10.90 -22.93 0.90
N VAL A 203 11.08 -21.60 0.80
CA VAL A 203 12.38 -20.92 0.72
C VAL A 203 12.89 -20.52 2.10
N SER A 204 12.00 -20.09 2.98
CA SER A 204 12.30 -19.70 4.36
C SER A 204 11.13 -19.99 5.29
N ILE A 205 11.45 -20.24 6.55
CA ILE A 205 10.49 -20.35 7.65
C ILE A 205 10.91 -19.34 8.71
N GLU A 206 10.07 -18.34 8.94
CA GLU A 206 10.24 -17.34 9.98
C GLU A 206 9.42 -17.69 11.21
N ARG A 207 10.07 -17.54 12.37
CA ARG A 207 9.52 -17.71 13.70
C ARG A 207 9.83 -16.46 14.50
N THR A 208 9.12 -16.27 15.62
CA THR A 208 9.17 -15.07 16.47
C THR A 208 10.57 -14.48 16.71
N ASP A 209 11.62 -15.32 16.76
CA ASP A 209 13.00 -14.88 17.01
C ASP A 209 14.05 -15.38 15.99
N ASP A 210 13.66 -16.08 14.91
CA ASP A 210 14.64 -16.71 14.00
C ASP A 210 14.10 -16.95 12.58
N VAL A 211 15.01 -16.91 11.59
CA VAL A 211 14.72 -17.22 10.18
C VAL A 211 15.51 -18.47 9.79
N LEU A 212 14.77 -19.53 9.47
CA LEU A 212 15.33 -20.82 9.13
C LEU A 212 15.38 -21.00 7.61
N THR A 213 16.53 -21.45 7.10
CA THR A 213 16.60 -22.05 5.77
C THR A 213 16.13 -23.51 5.88
N PRO A 214 14.96 -23.87 5.32
CA PRO A 214 14.38 -25.18 5.47
C PRO A 214 15.18 -26.27 4.75
N THR A 215 15.04 -27.48 5.27
CA THR A 215 15.50 -28.75 4.69
C THR A 215 14.34 -29.74 4.70
N GLY A 216 14.43 -30.87 4.01
CA GLY A 216 13.35 -31.89 4.03
C GLY A 216 12.93 -32.33 5.43
N SER A 217 13.87 -32.37 6.38
CA SER A 217 13.61 -32.70 7.78
C SER A 217 13.03 -31.56 8.63
N THR A 218 12.94 -30.34 8.08
CA THR A 218 12.43 -29.18 8.82
C THR A 218 10.92 -29.35 9.07
N GLU A 219 10.53 -29.33 10.34
CA GLU A 219 9.14 -29.43 10.80
C GLU A 219 8.46 -28.05 10.78
N VAL A 220 7.27 -28.01 10.19
CA VAL A 220 6.41 -26.82 10.12
C VAL A 220 5.51 -26.74 11.35
N ARG A 221 5.40 -25.56 11.95
CA ARG A 221 4.60 -25.30 13.16
C ARG A 221 3.49 -24.31 12.86
N ALA A 222 2.42 -24.39 13.65
CA ALA A 222 1.40 -23.36 13.70
C ALA A 222 2.04 -22.00 14.05
N GLY A 223 1.62 -20.96 13.32
CA GLY A 223 2.17 -19.61 13.43
C GLY A 223 3.54 -19.42 12.77
N ASP A 224 4.11 -20.44 12.10
CA ASP A 224 5.26 -20.23 11.23
C ASP A 224 4.84 -19.32 10.06
N ILE A 225 5.73 -18.41 9.66
CA ILE A 225 5.56 -17.59 8.45
C ILE A 225 6.46 -18.18 7.36
N LEU A 226 5.88 -18.67 6.27
CA LEU A 226 6.58 -19.38 5.22
C LEU A 226 6.69 -18.50 3.97
N THR A 227 7.90 -18.36 3.43
CA THR A 227 8.08 -17.84 2.08
C THR A 227 8.04 -19.01 1.11
N VAL A 228 7.04 -19.04 0.24
CA VAL A 228 6.80 -20.12 -0.71
C VAL A 228 6.95 -19.60 -2.13
N LEU A 229 7.74 -20.31 -2.93
CA LEU A 229 7.94 -20.08 -4.36
C LEU A 229 7.16 -21.15 -5.13
N SER A 230 6.28 -20.74 -6.03
CA SER A 230 5.65 -21.62 -7.02
C SER A 230 6.13 -21.24 -8.42
N ARG A 231 6.25 -22.23 -9.32
CA ARG A 231 6.51 -22.00 -10.76
C ARG A 231 5.24 -21.88 -11.61
N SER A 232 4.09 -22.01 -10.96
CA SER A 232 2.74 -21.93 -11.51
C SER A 232 1.94 -20.91 -10.71
N ASP A 233 0.85 -20.39 -11.28
CA ASP A 233 -0.05 -19.46 -10.57
C ASP A 233 -0.52 -20.10 -9.24
N PHE A 234 -0.49 -19.35 -8.13
CA PHE A 234 -1.07 -19.81 -6.87
C PHE A 234 -2.60 -19.82 -6.96
N ASP A 235 -3.18 -20.98 -7.25
CA ASP A 235 -4.62 -21.20 -7.07
C ASP A 235 -4.95 -21.49 -5.59
N GLU A 236 -6.23 -21.38 -5.21
CA GLU A 236 -6.74 -21.78 -3.87
C GLU A 236 -6.34 -23.20 -3.46
N SER A 237 -5.94 -24.08 -4.39
CA SER A 237 -5.42 -25.42 -4.06
C SER A 237 -4.04 -25.41 -3.42
N ALA A 238 -3.16 -24.52 -3.87
CA ALA A 238 -1.76 -24.45 -3.44
C ALA A 238 -1.63 -23.94 -1.98
N LEU A 239 -2.63 -23.19 -1.51
CA LEU A 239 -2.67 -22.64 -0.15
C LEU A 239 -3.26 -23.60 0.90
N ARG A 240 -4.01 -24.64 0.47
CA ARG A 240 -4.72 -25.57 1.38
C ARG A 240 -3.84 -26.32 2.37
N ALA A 241 -2.55 -26.46 2.08
CA ALA A 241 -1.63 -27.12 2.99
C ALA A 241 -1.37 -26.26 4.24
N PHE A 242 -1.46 -24.94 4.09
CA PHE A 242 -1.03 -23.93 5.04
C PHE A 242 -2.20 -23.22 5.72
N GLU A 243 -3.39 -23.30 5.13
CA GLU A 243 -4.64 -22.75 5.66
C GLU A 243 -5.47 -23.82 6.39
N GLY A 244 -6.20 -23.39 7.41
CA GLY A 244 -7.14 -24.22 8.17
C GLY A 244 -8.33 -24.66 7.32
N VAL A 245 -8.97 -25.78 7.68
CA VAL A 245 -10.20 -26.23 6.99
C VAL A 245 -11.38 -25.45 7.55
N GLY A 246 -11.47 -24.16 7.19
CA GLY A 246 -12.65 -23.33 7.38
C GLY A 246 -12.35 -21.90 7.86
N ASN A 247 -12.35 -20.98 6.90
CA ASN A 247 -13.03 -19.68 7.02
C ASN A 247 -13.60 -19.26 5.66
#